data_AF-A0A0Q4XTA1-F1
#
_entry.id   AF-A0A0Q4XTA1-F1
#
_cell.length_a   1.000
_cell.length_b   1.000
_cell.length_c   1.000
_cell.angle_alpha   90.00
_cell.angle_beta   90.00
_cell.angle_gamma   90.00
#
_symmetry.space_group_name_H-M   'P 1'
#
loop_
_entity.id
_entity.type
_entity.pdbx_description
1 polymer ?
#
loop_
_entity_poly.entity_id
_entity_poly.type
_entity_poly.pdbx_seq_one_letter_code
_entity_poly.pdbx_strand_id
1 'polypeptide(L)'
;MESPMSRFLPLALALALSCTASILALADQPGADWMPADQVKQKLMATGYTSITEFEADDGHWEGEGMKNGVKMQFHADPKTGALLSEKPDK
;
A
#
# COMPACT_ATOMS: atom_id res chain seq x y z
N MET A 1 58.21 -5.12 11.32
CA MET A 1 57.47 -6.36 11.04
C MET A 1 56.02 -5.96 10.80
N GLU A 2 55.65 -5.90 9.53
CA GLU A 2 54.31 -5.82 8.89
C GLU A 2 53.10 -5.99 9.85
N SER A 3 52.26 -4.96 10.06
CA SER A 3 50.94 -4.75 9.41
C SER A 3 49.76 -4.92 10.41
N PRO A 4 48.48 -4.62 10.08
CA PRO A 4 47.89 -3.27 9.97
C PRO A 4 46.55 -3.09 10.72
N MET A 5 46.05 -1.84 10.68
CA MET A 5 44.65 -1.36 10.79
C MET A 5 43.60 -2.18 11.55
N SER A 6 43.02 -1.57 12.59
CA SER A 6 41.59 -1.21 12.60
C SER A 6 41.33 -0.23 13.75
N ARG A 7 41.07 1.04 13.41
CA ARG A 7 40.64 2.07 14.37
C ARG A 7 39.13 2.19 14.26
N PHE A 8 38.42 1.73 15.28
CA PHE A 8 37.08 2.20 15.57
C PHE A 8 37.03 2.58 17.05
N LEU A 9 37.15 3.88 17.33
CA LEU A 9 36.87 4.43 18.66
C LEU A 9 35.35 4.60 18.80
N PRO A 10 34.76 4.33 19.97
CA PRO A 10 33.32 4.33 20.17
C PRO A 10 32.84 5.75 20.53
N LEU A 11 31.61 6.10 20.12
CA LEU A 11 30.90 7.21 20.74
C LEU A 11 29.47 6.80 21.03
N ALA A 12 29.20 6.65 22.32
CA ALA A 12 27.87 6.43 22.88
C ALA A 12 27.00 7.66 22.62
N LEU A 13 25.75 7.43 22.20
CA LEU A 13 24.69 8.43 22.31
C LEU A 13 23.47 7.74 22.94
N ALA A 14 23.35 7.91 24.25
CA ALA A 14 22.10 7.63 24.95
C ALA A 14 21.06 8.65 24.48
N LEU A 15 19.96 8.17 23.91
CA LEU A 15 18.80 8.99 23.63
C LEU A 15 17.54 8.29 24.18
N ALA A 16 17.21 8.63 25.41
CA ALA A 16 15.87 8.42 25.94
C ALA A 16 14.94 9.46 25.30
N LEU A 17 14.07 9.06 24.38
CA LEU A 17 12.94 9.86 23.94
C LEU A 17 11.64 9.08 24.12
N SER A 18 10.96 9.40 25.20
CA SER A 18 9.53 9.23 25.37
C SER A 18 8.82 10.07 24.31
N CYS A 19 8.04 9.44 23.44
CA CYS A 19 6.90 9.98 22.68
C CYS A 19 6.49 8.91 21.66
N THR A 20 5.69 7.92 22.06
CA THR A 20 4.97 7.10 21.08
C THR A 20 3.80 7.93 20.55
N ALA A 21 4.10 8.89 19.68
CA ALA A 21 3.09 9.48 18.82
C ALA A 21 2.74 8.39 17.80
N SER A 22 1.58 7.75 17.96
CA SER A 22 1.01 6.90 16.92
C SER A 22 0.75 7.79 15.71
N ILE A 23 1.66 7.73 14.73
CA ILE A 23 1.47 8.35 13.43
C ILE A 23 0.34 7.57 12.77
N LEU A 24 -0.88 8.10 12.83
CA LEU A 24 -1.99 7.59 12.03
C LEU A 24 -1.65 7.95 10.57
N ALA A 25 -1.33 6.96 9.75
CA ALA A 25 -1.37 7.12 8.31
C ALA A 25 -2.81 7.50 7.94
N LEU A 26 -3.00 8.69 7.37
CA LEU A 26 -4.30 9.14 6.87
C LEU A 26 -4.45 8.59 5.46
N ALA A 27 -5.25 7.54 5.29
CA ALA A 27 -5.75 7.16 3.97
C ALA A 27 -6.73 8.23 3.48
N ASP A 28 -6.68 8.53 2.19
CA ASP A 28 -7.58 9.51 1.59
C ASP A 28 -9.03 9.02 1.66
N GLN A 29 -9.97 9.96 1.70
CA GLN A 29 -11.40 9.65 1.69
C GLN A 29 -11.93 9.70 0.26
N PRO A 30 -12.75 8.73 -0.16
CA PRO A 30 -13.37 8.76 -1.48
C PRO A 30 -14.28 9.99 -1.63
N GLY A 31 -14.28 10.59 -2.82
CA GLY A 31 -15.17 11.71 -3.13
C GLY A 31 -16.65 11.29 -3.09
N ALA A 32 -17.55 12.23 -2.78
CA ALA A 32 -18.99 11.97 -2.66
C ALA A 32 -19.65 11.41 -3.93
N ASP A 33 -19.04 11.66 -5.08
CA ASP A 33 -19.47 11.21 -6.41
C ASP A 33 -18.67 9.98 -6.90
N TRP A 34 -17.93 9.30 -6.02
CA TRP A 34 -17.25 8.05 -6.34
C TRP A 34 -18.21 6.87 -6.29
N MET A 35 -17.96 5.88 -7.14
CA MET A 35 -18.64 4.59 -7.08
C MET A 35 -18.39 3.95 -5.69
N PRO A 36 -19.43 3.46 -4.99
CA PRO A 36 -19.25 2.82 -3.69
C PRO A 36 -18.27 1.65 -3.76
N ALA A 37 -17.42 1.52 -2.74
CA ALA A 37 -16.36 0.51 -2.70
C ALA A 37 -16.86 -0.91 -2.99
N ASP A 38 -18.00 -1.31 -2.43
CA ASP A 38 -18.57 -2.64 -2.65
C ASP A 38 -18.95 -2.89 -4.12
N GLN A 39 -19.42 -1.87 -4.84
CA GLN A 39 -19.71 -2.00 -6.27
C GLN A 39 -18.43 -2.16 -7.08
N VAL A 40 -17.38 -1.41 -6.76
CA VAL A 40 -16.08 -1.55 -7.43
C VAL A 40 -15.50 -2.94 -7.17
N LYS A 41 -15.52 -3.42 -5.92
CA LYS A 41 -15.09 -4.78 -5.57
C LYS A 41 -15.86 -5.84 -6.38
N GLN A 42 -17.18 -5.74 -6.49
CA GLN A 42 -17.97 -6.65 -7.32
C GLN A 42 -17.54 -6.66 -8.79
N LYS A 43 -17.25 -5.48 -9.37
CA LYS A 43 -16.74 -5.38 -10.75
C LYS A 43 -15.36 -6.02 -10.88
N LEU A 44 -14.47 -5.80 -9.93
CA LEU A 44 -13.15 -6.42 -9.91
C LEU A 44 -13.24 -7.95 -9.82
N MET A 45 -14.12 -8.49 -8.97
CA MET A 45 -14.38 -9.95 -8.93
C MET A 45 -14.84 -10.48 -10.30
N ALA A 46 -15.68 -9.74 -11.03
CA ALA A 46 -16.12 -10.12 -12.38
C ALA A 46 -14.99 -10.11 -13.43
N THR A 47 -13.85 -9.46 -13.16
CA THR A 47 -12.65 -9.48 -14.03
C THR A 47 -11.69 -10.65 -13.74
N GLY A 48 -12.03 -11.52 -12.79
CA GLY A 48 -11.24 -12.71 -12.45
C GLY A 48 -10.42 -12.59 -11.16
N TYR A 49 -10.57 -11.51 -10.40
CA TYR A 49 -10.07 -11.49 -9.03
C TYR A 49 -10.90 -12.46 -8.17
N THR A 50 -10.21 -13.20 -7.29
CA THR A 50 -10.83 -14.16 -6.38
C THR A 50 -10.94 -13.64 -4.95
N SER A 51 -10.16 -12.61 -4.61
CA SER A 51 -10.24 -11.89 -3.35
C SER A 51 -9.70 -10.47 -3.50
N ILE A 52 -10.22 -9.55 -2.70
CA ILE A 52 -9.67 -8.19 -2.49
C ILE A 52 -9.27 -8.10 -1.02
N THR A 53 -8.00 -7.88 -0.75
CA THR A 53 -7.42 -7.86 0.60
C THR A 53 -7.25 -6.44 1.14
N GLU A 54 -6.96 -5.49 0.25
CA GLU A 54 -6.84 -4.06 0.57
C GLU A 54 -7.64 -3.26 -0.46
N PHE A 55 -8.28 -2.18 -0.02
CA PHE A 55 -9.10 -1.36 -0.91
C PHE A 55 -9.37 0.00 -0.28
N GLU A 56 -8.74 1.05 -0.81
CA GLU A 56 -8.79 2.41 -0.28
C GLU A 56 -8.83 3.45 -1.39
N ALA A 57 -9.23 4.67 -1.03
CA ALA A 57 -9.09 5.80 -1.93
C ALA A 57 -7.69 6.37 -1.72
N ASP A 58 -6.93 6.52 -2.81
CA ASP A 58 -5.62 7.14 -2.80
C ASP A 58 -5.37 7.85 -4.13
N ASP A 59 -4.68 8.99 -4.09
CA ASP A 59 -4.25 9.77 -5.27
C ASP A 59 -5.34 10.01 -6.34
N GLY A 60 -6.62 10.08 -5.93
CA GLY A 60 -7.75 10.32 -6.82
C GLY A 60 -8.30 9.08 -7.55
N HIS A 61 -7.88 7.88 -7.18
CA HIS A 61 -8.43 6.61 -7.66
C HIS A 61 -8.73 5.64 -6.52
N TRP A 62 -9.38 4.52 -6.84
CA TRP A 62 -9.41 3.37 -5.94
C TRP A 62 -8.10 2.62 -6.09
N GLU A 63 -7.38 2.42 -5.00
CA GLU A 63 -6.23 1.53 -4.92
C GLU A 63 -6.60 0.27 -4.17
N GLY A 64 -6.06 -0.87 -4.56
CA GLY A 64 -6.26 -2.09 -3.81
C GLY A 64 -5.31 -3.21 -4.18
N GLU A 65 -5.38 -4.24 -3.36
CA GLU A 65 -4.67 -5.48 -3.54
C GLU A 65 -5.63 -6.66 -3.58
N GLY A 66 -5.31 -7.68 -4.36
CA GLY A 66 -6.15 -8.86 -4.45
C GLY A 66 -5.47 -10.03 -5.14
N MET A 67 -6.09 -11.20 -5.05
CA MET A 67 -5.61 -12.39 -5.76
C MET A 67 -6.30 -12.51 -7.11
N LYS A 68 -5.52 -12.72 -8.18
CA LYS A 68 -6.00 -12.99 -9.53
C LYS A 68 -5.13 -14.07 -10.15
N ASN A 69 -5.75 -15.15 -10.63
CA ASN A 69 -5.03 -16.31 -11.19
C ASN A 69 -3.94 -16.88 -10.27
N GLY A 70 -4.15 -16.85 -8.94
CA GLY A 70 -3.18 -17.32 -7.95
C GLY A 70 -1.99 -16.40 -7.68
N VAL A 71 -1.96 -15.20 -8.29
CA VAL A 71 -0.94 -14.17 -8.07
C VAL A 71 -1.55 -13.02 -7.28
N LYS A 72 -0.82 -12.49 -6.30
CA LYS A 72 -1.19 -11.25 -5.60
C LYS A 72 -0.92 -10.07 -6.52
N MET A 73 -1.91 -9.22 -6.73
CA MET A 73 -1.87 -8.10 -7.65
C MET A 73 -2.21 -6.82 -6.89
N GLN A 74 -1.41 -5.77 -7.08
CA GLN A 74 -1.78 -4.39 -6.77
C GLN A 74 -2.48 -3.79 -7.99
N PHE A 75 -3.56 -3.06 -7.80
CA PHE A 75 -4.33 -2.47 -8.90
C PHE A 75 -4.88 -1.10 -8.55
N HIS A 76 -5.09 -0.28 -9.58
CA HIS A 76 -5.86 0.95 -9.48
C HIS A 76 -7.13 0.83 -10.31
N ALA A 77 -8.23 1.42 -9.83
CA ALA A 77 -9.51 1.46 -10.52
C ALA A 77 -10.08 2.87 -10.56
N ASP A 78 -10.77 3.17 -11.66
CA ASP A 78 -11.40 4.46 -11.90
C ASP A 78 -12.45 4.76 -10.81
N PRO A 79 -12.40 5.95 -10.18
CA PRO A 79 -13.26 6.27 -9.06
C PRO A 79 -14.75 6.36 -9.43
N LYS A 80 -15.10 6.64 -10.69
CA LYS A 80 -16.49 6.85 -11.12
C LYS A 80 -17.14 5.60 -11.69
N THR A 81 -16.34 4.79 -12.35
CA THR A 81 -16.80 3.64 -13.13
C THR A 81 -16.34 2.32 -12.53
N GLY A 82 -15.34 2.30 -11.65
CA GLY A 82 -14.74 1.08 -11.13
C GLY A 82 -14.01 0.25 -12.21
N ALA A 83 -13.66 0.87 -13.35
CA ALA A 83 -12.89 0.21 -14.40
C ALA A 83 -11.43 0.06 -13.97
N LEU A 84 -10.81 -1.08 -14.26
CA LEU A 84 -9.41 -1.31 -13.97
C LEU A 84 -8.54 -0.35 -14.82
N LEU A 85 -7.75 0.49 -14.15
CA LEU A 85 -6.82 1.43 -14.79
C LEU A 85 -5.44 0.80 -14.97
N SER A 86 -4.97 0.07 -13.96
CA SER A 86 -3.69 -0.62 -13.96
C SER A 86 -3.73 -1.82 -13.01
N GLU A 87 -2.92 -2.83 -13.31
CA GLU A 87 -2.62 -3.92 -12.39
C GLU A 87 -1.17 -4.38 -12.58
N LYS A 88 -0.52 -4.81 -11.50
CA LYS A 88 0.81 -5.41 -11.52
C LYS A 88 0.94 -6.44 -10.40
N PRO A 89 1.77 -7.48 -10.54
CA PRO A 89 2.09 -8.37 -9.43
C PRO A 89 2.65 -7.57 -8.25
N ASP A 90 2.12 -7.86 -7.06
CA ASP A 90 2.64 -7.34 -5.81
C ASP A 90 3.93 -8.10 -5.43
N LYS A 91 5.00 -7.39 -5.07
CA LYS A 91 6.38 -7.90 -5.02
C LYS A 91 6.95 -8.00 -3.61
#